data_AF-A0A4Q3ECV2-F1
#
_entry.id   AF-A0A4Q3ECV2-F1
#
_cell.length_a   1.000
_cell.length_b   1.000
_cell.length_c   1.000
_cell.angle_alpha   90.00
_cell.angle_beta   90.00
_cell.angle_gamma   90.00
#
_symmetry.space_group_name_H-M   'P 1'
#
loop_
_entity.id
_entity.type
_entity.pdbx_description
1 polymer ?
#
loop_
_entity_poly.entity_id
_entity_poly.type
_entity_poly.pdbx_seq_one_letter_code
_entity_poly.pdbx_strand_id
1 'polypeptide(L)'
;MQWNGPQPLVDGAFFALGLIRCPWLWQHLNSTVQQQVITALKTTRSTLPTYNNWLLFSGMIEAFFCKYELPYEPIPIAFAVREFMEHWYIGDGLFADGTNFHLDYYNSYVIQPFLTTIIDVVNEKNKSYVEYSARLDKIAKRYAEIQELMINSDGSYPAVGRSIAYRGGAFQHLANMALKKQLPETLSPAQVRGALTAVITKTLSAPGTFTQVGWLNLGLYGKQTGLADFYITTGSLYLCADMFLPLGLPDTDEYWSSPAKPWSAVKIWSGQDAKVDHAADIK
;
A
#
# COMPACT_ATOMS: atom_id res chain seq x y z
N MET A 1 -11.67 -10.08 -18.97
CA MET A 1 -10.31 -9.90 -18.45
C MET A 1 -9.38 -10.75 -19.32
N GLN A 2 -8.37 -10.17 -19.96
CA GLN A 2 -7.38 -10.97 -20.68
C GLN A 2 -6.33 -11.42 -19.67
N TRP A 3 -6.35 -12.71 -19.30
CA TRP A 3 -5.41 -13.30 -18.34
C TRP A 3 -4.16 -13.83 -19.06
N ASN A 4 -3.52 -12.97 -19.85
CA ASN A 4 -2.36 -13.29 -20.69
C ASN A 4 -1.26 -12.26 -20.45
N GLY A 5 0.00 -12.65 -20.70
CA GLY A 5 1.15 -11.76 -20.50
C GLY A 5 1.49 -11.56 -19.02
N PRO A 6 2.19 -10.46 -18.66
CA PRO A 6 2.77 -10.31 -17.33
C PRO A 6 1.84 -9.59 -16.32
N GLN A 7 0.81 -8.88 -16.77
CA GLN A 7 -0.14 -8.16 -15.91
C GLN A 7 -0.93 -9.04 -14.91
N PRO A 8 -1.33 -10.29 -15.23
CA PRO A 8 -2.01 -11.16 -14.29
C PRO A 8 -1.26 -11.43 -12.98
N LEU A 9 0.08 -11.35 -12.98
CA LEU A 9 0.88 -11.43 -11.76
C LEU A 9 0.57 -10.26 -10.81
N VAL A 10 0.49 -9.04 -11.35
CA VAL A 10 0.20 -7.81 -10.60
C VAL A 10 -1.23 -7.86 -10.05
N ASP A 11 -2.20 -8.11 -10.93
CA ASP A 11 -3.62 -8.13 -10.57
C ASP A 11 -3.91 -9.25 -9.56
N GLY A 12 -3.33 -10.43 -9.78
CA GLY A 12 -3.42 -11.58 -8.88
C GLY A 12 -2.83 -11.31 -7.50
N ALA A 13 -1.76 -10.53 -7.41
CA ALA A 13 -1.14 -10.19 -6.13
C ALA A 13 -1.98 -9.20 -5.31
N PHE A 14 -2.58 -8.18 -5.92
CA PHE A 14 -3.54 -7.31 -5.21
C PHE A 14 -4.80 -8.07 -4.80
N PHE A 15 -5.28 -8.99 -5.64
CA PHE A 15 -6.39 -9.87 -5.30
C PHE A 15 -6.05 -10.78 -4.09
N ALA A 16 -4.87 -11.40 -4.11
CA ALA A 16 -4.35 -12.21 -3.00
C ALA A 16 -4.22 -11.39 -1.70
N LEU A 17 -3.68 -10.16 -1.78
CA LEU A 17 -3.61 -9.25 -0.64
C LEU A 17 -5.00 -8.94 -0.06
N GLY A 18 -6.00 -8.70 -0.91
CA GLY A 18 -7.39 -8.49 -0.47
C GLY A 18 -7.95 -9.69 0.29
N LEU A 19 -7.71 -10.91 -0.19
CA LEU A 19 -8.12 -12.15 0.50
C LEU A 19 -7.33 -12.39 1.80
N ILE A 20 -6.07 -11.97 1.89
CA ILE A 20 -5.30 -12.01 3.15
C ILE A 20 -5.88 -11.02 4.17
N ARG A 21 -6.21 -9.80 3.74
CA ARG A 21 -6.78 -8.74 4.58
C ARG A 21 -8.20 -9.05 5.05
N CYS A 22 -8.97 -9.82 4.29
CA CYS A 22 -10.33 -10.23 4.66
C CYS A 22 -10.48 -11.76 4.67
N PRO A 23 -10.04 -12.45 5.75
CA PRO A 23 -10.17 -13.91 5.85
C PRO A 23 -11.61 -14.41 5.76
N TRP A 24 -12.58 -13.61 6.21
CA TRP A 24 -13.99 -13.94 6.12
C TRP A 24 -14.41 -14.21 4.68
N LEU A 25 -14.00 -13.38 3.71
CA LEU A 25 -14.34 -13.58 2.31
C LEU A 25 -13.84 -14.94 1.82
N TRP A 26 -12.55 -15.23 2.01
CA TRP A 26 -11.97 -16.50 1.58
C TRP A 26 -12.66 -17.72 2.22
N GLN A 27 -12.90 -17.66 3.54
CA GLN A 27 -13.51 -18.75 4.31
C GLN A 27 -14.98 -19.03 3.93
N HIS A 28 -15.68 -18.03 3.37
CA HIS A 28 -17.09 -18.15 2.97
C HIS A 28 -17.30 -18.33 1.46
N LEU A 29 -16.22 -18.41 0.66
CA LEU A 29 -16.32 -18.87 -0.72
C LEU A 29 -16.68 -20.36 -0.74
N ASN A 30 -17.55 -20.76 -1.68
CA ASN A 30 -17.77 -22.18 -1.92
C ASN A 30 -16.50 -22.84 -2.47
N SER A 31 -16.38 -24.15 -2.29
CA SER A 31 -15.19 -24.91 -2.67
C SER A 31 -14.84 -24.79 -4.16
N THR A 32 -15.84 -24.71 -5.04
CA THR A 32 -15.63 -24.51 -6.48
C THR A 32 -14.93 -23.19 -6.76
N VAL A 33 -15.38 -22.09 -6.14
CA VAL A 33 -14.78 -20.76 -6.33
C VAL A 33 -13.39 -20.71 -5.71
N GLN A 34 -13.16 -21.31 -4.53
CA GLN A 34 -11.82 -21.43 -3.96
C GLN A 34 -10.86 -22.14 -4.92
N GLN A 35 -11.28 -23.26 -5.53
CA GLN A 35 -10.45 -23.98 -6.50
C GLN A 35 -10.19 -23.17 -7.78
N GLN A 36 -11.17 -22.39 -8.24
CA GLN A 36 -10.97 -21.48 -9.39
C GLN A 36 -9.94 -20.39 -9.07
N VAL A 37 -10.03 -19.79 -7.88
CA VAL A 37 -9.04 -18.79 -7.41
C VAL A 37 -7.64 -19.41 -7.33
N ILE A 38 -7.51 -20.58 -6.71
CA ILE A 38 -6.23 -21.29 -6.59
C ILE A 38 -5.65 -21.59 -7.96
N THR A 39 -6.48 -22.11 -8.87
CA THR A 39 -6.08 -22.44 -10.24
C THR A 39 -5.60 -21.19 -10.98
N ALA A 40 -6.36 -20.10 -10.93
CA ALA A 40 -6.01 -18.83 -11.57
C ALA A 40 -4.70 -18.27 -11.03
N LEU A 41 -4.54 -18.17 -9.71
CA LEU A 41 -3.32 -17.65 -9.09
C LEU A 41 -2.09 -18.52 -9.41
N LYS A 42 -2.22 -19.85 -9.46
CA LYS A 42 -1.12 -20.75 -9.84
C LYS A 42 -0.60 -20.51 -11.26
N THR A 43 -1.45 -20.07 -12.19
CA THR A 43 -0.98 -19.78 -13.57
C THR A 43 0.07 -18.67 -13.61
N THR A 44 0.06 -17.76 -12.61
CA THR A 44 1.00 -16.63 -12.54
C THR A 44 2.44 -17.07 -12.29
N ARG A 45 2.69 -18.29 -11.78
CA ARG A 45 4.04 -18.84 -11.53
C ARG A 45 4.91 -18.92 -12.78
N SER A 46 4.29 -18.97 -13.96
CA SER A 46 4.98 -18.96 -15.25
C SER A 46 5.50 -17.56 -15.65
N THR A 47 5.07 -16.50 -14.95
CA THR A 47 5.50 -15.12 -15.22
C THR A 47 6.84 -14.86 -14.57
N LEU A 48 7.84 -14.48 -15.37
CA LEU A 48 9.12 -14.00 -14.85
C LEU A 48 8.93 -12.57 -14.30
N PRO A 49 9.05 -12.35 -12.98
CA PRO A 49 8.91 -11.00 -12.44
C PRO A 49 10.09 -10.12 -12.88
N THR A 50 9.80 -8.84 -13.11
CA THR A 50 10.88 -7.84 -13.26
C THR A 50 11.65 -7.74 -11.93
N TYR A 51 12.95 -7.45 -11.98
CA TYR A 51 13.79 -7.37 -10.78
C TYR A 51 13.62 -6.03 -10.04
N ASN A 52 12.44 -5.87 -9.42
CA ASN A 52 12.00 -4.70 -8.65
C ASN A 52 10.81 -5.10 -7.72
N ASN A 53 9.86 -4.20 -7.43
CA ASN A 53 8.62 -4.49 -6.70
C ASN A 53 7.84 -5.72 -7.22
N TRP A 54 8.05 -6.15 -8.47
CA TRP A 54 7.41 -7.34 -9.01
C TRP A 54 7.77 -8.63 -8.25
N LEU A 55 8.91 -8.66 -7.56
CA LEU A 55 9.24 -9.77 -6.66
C LEU A 55 8.21 -9.93 -5.53
N LEU A 56 7.67 -8.81 -5.03
CA LEU A 56 6.64 -8.82 -4.00
C LEU A 56 5.29 -9.31 -4.53
N PHE A 57 5.01 -9.17 -5.83
CA PHE A 57 3.78 -9.73 -6.40
C PHE A 57 3.80 -11.26 -6.36
N SER A 58 4.90 -11.87 -6.79
CA SER A 58 5.09 -13.33 -6.67
C SER A 58 5.07 -13.75 -5.20
N GLY A 59 5.78 -13.03 -4.33
CA GLY A 59 5.81 -13.29 -2.89
C GLY A 59 4.43 -13.20 -2.22
N MET A 60 3.60 -12.23 -2.60
CA MET A 60 2.25 -12.04 -2.04
C MET A 60 1.29 -13.18 -2.39
N ILE A 61 1.34 -13.67 -3.63
CA ILE A 61 0.52 -14.81 -4.06
C ILE A 61 0.92 -16.07 -3.30
N GLU A 62 2.22 -16.32 -3.14
CA GLU A 62 2.69 -17.47 -2.35
C GLU A 62 2.43 -17.29 -0.85
N ALA A 63 2.46 -16.06 -0.32
CA ALA A 63 2.03 -15.78 1.05
C ALA A 63 0.53 -16.07 1.24
N PHE A 64 -0.33 -15.79 0.26
CA PHE A 64 -1.73 -16.18 0.31
C PHE A 64 -1.90 -17.70 0.42
N PHE A 65 -1.17 -18.47 -0.39
CA PHE A 65 -1.19 -19.93 -0.28
C PHE A 65 -0.68 -20.41 1.09
N CYS A 66 0.40 -19.80 1.59
CA CYS A 66 0.94 -20.08 2.92
C CYS A 66 -0.07 -19.81 4.05
N LYS A 67 -0.76 -18.66 4.02
CA LYS A 67 -1.75 -18.26 5.04
C LYS A 67 -2.87 -19.27 5.21
N TYR A 68 -3.32 -19.85 4.10
CA TYR A 68 -4.45 -20.78 4.07
C TYR A 68 -4.03 -22.26 3.99
N GLU A 69 -2.78 -22.56 4.35
CA GLU A 69 -2.23 -23.92 4.42
C GLU A 69 -2.32 -24.70 3.10
N LEU A 70 -2.28 -23.97 1.98
CA LEU A 70 -2.25 -24.53 0.64
C LEU A 70 -0.79 -24.77 0.21
N PRO A 71 -0.54 -25.70 -0.74
CA PRO A 71 0.80 -25.88 -1.29
C PRO A 71 1.35 -24.60 -1.92
N TYR A 72 2.40 -24.04 -1.33
CA TYR A 72 3.05 -22.80 -1.75
C TYR A 72 4.53 -23.02 -2.07
N GLU A 73 5.12 -22.10 -2.82
CA GLU A 73 6.54 -22.07 -3.16
C GLU A 73 7.26 -21.08 -2.25
N PRO A 74 8.20 -21.53 -1.38
CA PRO A 74 8.86 -20.64 -0.42
C PRO A 74 9.93 -19.74 -1.07
N ILE A 75 10.44 -20.10 -2.25
CA ILE A 75 11.55 -19.40 -2.90
C ILE A 75 11.17 -17.96 -3.31
N PRO A 76 10.03 -17.69 -3.99
CA PRO A 76 9.62 -16.32 -4.31
C PRO A 76 9.50 -15.41 -3.08
N ILE A 77 8.97 -15.94 -1.96
CA ILE A 77 8.87 -15.23 -0.68
C ILE A 77 10.27 -14.89 -0.16
N ALA A 78 11.14 -15.89 -0.02
CA ALA A 78 12.47 -15.70 0.55
C ALA A 78 13.32 -14.76 -0.30
N PHE A 79 13.22 -14.85 -1.62
CA PHE A 79 13.91 -13.96 -2.54
C PHE A 79 13.42 -12.53 -2.37
N ALA A 80 12.12 -12.27 -2.43
CA ALA A 80 11.57 -10.92 -2.26
C ALA A 80 11.95 -10.31 -0.91
N VAL A 81 11.76 -11.05 0.19
CA VAL A 81 12.12 -10.56 1.54
C VAL A 81 13.59 -10.21 1.64
N ARG A 82 14.48 -11.08 1.15
CA ARG A 82 15.93 -10.82 1.19
C ARG A 82 16.32 -9.60 0.36
N GLU A 83 15.85 -9.48 -0.88
CA GLU A 83 16.21 -8.34 -1.73
C GLU A 83 15.78 -7.01 -1.10
N PHE A 84 14.56 -6.94 -0.55
CA PHE A 84 14.09 -5.71 0.11
C PHE A 84 14.80 -5.41 1.43
N MET A 85 14.98 -6.40 2.31
CA MET A 85 15.54 -6.17 3.64
C MET A 85 17.07 -5.98 3.63
N GLU A 86 17.78 -6.66 2.72
CA GLU A 86 19.25 -6.69 2.71
C GLU A 86 19.87 -5.79 1.64
N HIS A 87 19.21 -5.61 0.49
CA HIS A 87 19.84 -4.93 -0.65
C HIS A 87 19.16 -3.62 -1.05
N TRP A 88 17.84 -3.52 -0.88
CA TRP A 88 17.08 -2.37 -1.39
C TRP A 88 16.56 -1.43 -0.31
N TYR A 89 16.81 -1.69 0.98
CA TYR A 89 16.59 -0.66 1.98
C TYR A 89 17.67 0.43 1.84
N ILE A 90 17.25 1.66 1.54
CA ILE A 90 18.18 2.78 1.25
C ILE A 90 18.30 3.81 2.38
N GLY A 91 17.52 3.65 3.46
CA GLY A 91 17.53 4.57 4.60
C GLY A 91 16.24 5.37 4.74
N ASP A 92 16.10 6.02 5.90
CA ASP A 92 15.00 6.94 6.25
C ASP A 92 13.58 6.41 5.98
N GLY A 93 13.38 5.10 6.14
CA GLY A 93 12.07 4.47 5.94
C GLY A 93 11.75 4.11 4.48
N LEU A 94 12.68 4.32 3.54
CA LEU A 94 12.45 4.08 2.12
C LEU A 94 13.20 2.85 1.63
N PHE A 95 12.56 2.14 0.70
CA PHE A 95 13.17 1.12 -0.13
C PHE A 95 13.36 1.64 -1.56
N ALA A 96 14.45 1.25 -2.20
CA ALA A 96 14.58 1.29 -3.65
C ALA A 96 13.62 0.30 -4.31
N ASP A 97 13.32 0.55 -5.58
CA ASP A 97 12.45 -0.28 -6.38
C ASP A 97 13.27 -1.03 -7.43
N GLY A 98 14.13 -1.93 -6.93
CA GLY A 98 15.20 -2.56 -7.70
C GLY A 98 16.57 -1.94 -7.38
N THR A 99 17.49 -2.00 -8.34
CA THR A 99 18.88 -1.54 -8.17
C THR A 99 19.02 -0.02 -8.00
N ASN A 100 18.05 0.75 -8.47
CA ASN A 100 18.05 2.21 -8.39
C ASN A 100 16.88 2.70 -7.54
N PHE A 101 17.12 3.76 -6.78
CA PHE A 101 16.05 4.46 -6.10
C PHE A 101 15.22 5.29 -7.09
N HIS A 102 13.90 5.19 -6.96
CA HIS A 102 12.94 6.02 -7.65
C HIS A 102 12.11 6.75 -6.59
N LEU A 103 12.09 8.09 -6.64
CA LEU A 103 11.20 8.88 -5.79
C LEU A 103 9.81 8.88 -6.41
N ASP A 104 9.04 7.86 -6.04
CA ASP A 104 7.64 7.69 -6.37
C ASP A 104 6.89 7.11 -5.16
N TYR A 105 5.60 6.81 -5.34
CA TYR A 105 4.74 6.31 -4.27
C TYR A 105 4.69 4.77 -4.20
N TYR A 106 5.58 4.01 -4.87
CA TYR A 106 5.57 2.54 -4.79
C TYR A 106 5.92 1.99 -3.42
N ASN A 107 6.66 2.75 -2.60
CA ASN A 107 6.80 2.44 -1.19
C ASN A 107 5.43 2.32 -0.50
N SER A 108 4.46 3.15 -0.92
CA SER A 108 3.08 3.12 -0.43
C SER A 108 2.17 2.15 -1.18
N TYR A 109 2.22 2.12 -2.51
CA TYR A 109 1.32 1.31 -3.33
C TYR A 109 1.59 -0.18 -3.16
N VAL A 110 2.86 -0.57 -2.99
CA VAL A 110 3.26 -1.97 -3.00
C VAL A 110 4.23 -2.29 -1.88
N ILE A 111 5.41 -1.67 -1.86
CA ILE A 111 6.57 -2.23 -1.15
C ILE A 111 6.29 -2.43 0.33
N GLN A 112 5.92 -1.38 1.06
CA GLN A 112 5.72 -1.47 2.50
C GLN A 112 4.51 -2.34 2.87
N PRO A 113 3.30 -2.15 2.28
CA PRO A 113 2.15 -2.98 2.63
C PRO A 113 2.31 -4.44 2.24
N PHE A 114 2.99 -4.74 1.13
CA PHE A 114 3.22 -6.11 0.69
C PHE A 114 4.27 -6.80 1.55
N LEU A 115 5.43 -6.16 1.74
CA LEU A 115 6.53 -6.74 2.50
C LEU A 115 6.13 -7.03 3.95
N THR A 116 5.45 -6.07 4.61
CA THR A 116 4.94 -6.26 5.98
C THR A 116 3.95 -7.43 6.05
N THR A 117 2.99 -7.50 5.13
CA THR A 117 1.99 -8.57 5.10
C THR A 117 2.62 -9.95 4.83
N ILE A 118 3.57 -10.04 3.90
CA ILE A 118 4.28 -11.30 3.58
C ILE A 118 5.04 -11.80 4.81
N ILE A 119 5.81 -10.91 5.47
CA ILE A 119 6.58 -11.26 6.67
C ILE A 119 5.64 -11.68 7.81
N ASP A 120 4.55 -10.95 8.05
CA ASP A 120 3.58 -11.27 9.09
C ASP A 120 2.99 -12.68 8.88
N VAL A 121 2.52 -12.98 7.66
CA VAL A 121 1.92 -14.28 7.32
C VAL A 121 2.92 -15.43 7.54
N VAL A 122 4.16 -15.28 7.08
CA VAL A 122 5.16 -16.35 7.22
C VAL A 122 5.58 -16.51 8.69
N ASN A 123 5.72 -15.40 9.42
CA ASN A 123 6.03 -15.45 10.84
C ASN A 123 4.91 -16.04 11.69
N GLU A 124 3.65 -15.85 11.33
CA GLU A 124 2.53 -16.58 11.94
C GLU A 124 2.70 -18.10 11.77
N LYS A 125 3.17 -18.55 10.60
CA LYS A 125 3.34 -19.98 10.29
C LYS A 125 4.57 -20.62 10.94
N ASN A 126 5.75 -19.99 10.85
CA ASN A 126 7.02 -20.64 11.20
C ASN A 126 8.15 -19.72 11.70
N LYS A 127 7.87 -18.43 11.94
CA LYS A 127 8.84 -17.48 12.52
C LYS A 127 10.13 -17.24 11.71
N SER A 128 10.15 -17.54 10.39
CA SER A 128 11.37 -17.44 9.56
C SER A 128 11.98 -16.03 9.42
N TYR A 129 11.22 -14.96 9.67
CA TYR A 129 11.63 -13.57 9.42
C TYR A 129 11.47 -12.68 10.66
N VAL A 130 11.51 -13.25 11.87
CA VAL A 130 11.34 -12.48 13.12
C VAL A 130 12.41 -11.39 13.25
N GLU A 131 13.63 -11.66 12.81
CA GLU A 131 14.74 -10.69 12.84
C GLU A 131 14.44 -9.46 11.96
N TYR A 132 13.79 -9.66 10.81
CA TYR A 132 13.38 -8.58 9.91
C TYR A 132 12.18 -7.80 10.42
N SER A 133 11.25 -8.42 11.15
CA SER A 133 10.03 -7.76 11.63
C SER A 133 10.31 -6.53 12.47
N ALA A 134 11.27 -6.59 13.40
CA ALA A 134 11.57 -5.46 14.28
C ALA A 134 12.18 -4.27 13.52
N ARG A 135 13.05 -4.55 12.54
CA ARG A 135 13.65 -3.53 11.67
C ARG A 135 12.60 -2.95 10.73
N LEU A 136 11.77 -3.79 10.12
CA LEU A 136 10.71 -3.38 9.21
C LEU A 136 9.63 -2.54 9.92
N ASP A 137 9.28 -2.83 11.17
CA ASP A 137 8.34 -2.00 11.95
C ASP A 137 8.84 -0.56 12.09
N LYS A 138 10.13 -0.36 12.38
CA LYS A 138 10.74 0.98 12.44
C LYS A 138 10.73 1.66 11.07
N ILE A 139 11.06 0.93 10.01
CA ILE A 139 11.05 1.42 8.63
C ILE A 139 9.64 1.86 8.21
N ALA A 140 8.64 1.03 8.50
CA ALA A 140 7.23 1.30 8.23
C ALA A 140 6.71 2.52 8.98
N LYS A 141 7.04 2.63 10.28
CA LYS A 141 6.68 3.79 11.10
C LYS A 141 7.28 5.08 10.57
N ARG A 142 8.59 5.07 10.24
CA ARG A 142 9.24 6.25 9.67
C ARG A 142 8.59 6.68 8.35
N TYR A 143 8.29 5.74 7.47
CA TYR A 143 7.62 6.08 6.20
C TYR A 143 6.19 6.61 6.40
N ALA A 144 5.50 6.21 7.47
CA ALA A 144 4.20 6.78 7.81
C ALA A 144 4.30 8.26 8.22
N GLU A 145 5.34 8.64 8.98
CA GLU A 145 5.65 10.05 9.30
C GLU A 145 5.89 10.86 8.02
N ILE A 146 6.75 10.34 7.14
CA ILE A 146 7.08 10.99 5.87
C ILE A 146 5.81 11.18 5.01
N GLN A 147 4.95 10.17 4.92
CA GLN A 147 3.69 10.32 4.20
C GLN A 147 2.79 11.39 4.78
N GLU A 148 2.62 11.43 6.09
CA GLU A 148 1.78 12.44 6.72
C GLU A 148 2.33 13.87 6.48
N LEU A 149 3.66 14.03 6.55
CA LEU A 149 4.35 15.28 6.26
C LEU A 149 4.22 15.74 4.79
N MET A 150 4.06 14.81 3.85
CA MET A 150 3.86 15.13 2.42
C MET A 150 2.46 15.68 2.11
N ILE A 151 1.50 15.57 3.03
CA ILE A 151 0.13 16.04 2.83
C ILE A 151 0.05 17.53 3.18
N ASN A 152 -0.15 18.38 2.16
CA ASN A 152 -0.35 19.81 2.35
C ASN A 152 -1.64 20.12 3.13
N SER A 153 -1.77 21.35 3.61
CA SER A 153 -2.92 21.81 4.40
C SER A 153 -4.28 21.73 3.68
N ASP A 154 -4.28 21.62 2.34
CA ASP A 154 -5.48 21.44 1.52
C ASP A 154 -5.69 19.99 1.03
N GLY A 155 -4.85 19.05 1.47
CA GLY A 155 -4.88 17.65 1.03
C GLY A 155 -4.20 17.38 -0.31
N SER A 156 -3.60 18.39 -0.95
CA SER A 156 -2.67 18.15 -2.06
C SER A 156 -1.35 17.54 -1.56
N TYR A 157 -0.57 16.98 -2.47
CA TYR A 157 0.72 16.38 -2.19
C TYR A 157 1.59 16.43 -3.46
N PRO A 158 2.92 16.23 -3.36
CA PRO A 158 3.80 16.26 -4.51
C PRO A 158 3.36 15.32 -5.64
N ALA A 159 3.14 15.86 -6.84
CA ALA A 159 2.79 15.08 -8.02
C ALA A 159 4.06 14.49 -8.68
N VAL A 160 4.74 13.60 -7.97
CA VAL A 160 6.03 13.02 -8.39
C VAL A 160 5.92 11.53 -8.65
N GLY A 161 6.75 11.06 -9.59
CA GLY A 161 6.88 9.64 -9.88
C GLY A 161 5.79 9.07 -10.78
N ARG A 162 5.96 7.79 -11.10
CA ARG A 162 5.02 7.00 -11.90
C ARG A 162 3.78 6.63 -11.10
N SER A 163 2.71 6.29 -11.80
CA SER A 163 1.44 5.84 -11.24
C SER A 163 0.68 6.86 -10.40
N ILE A 164 1.03 8.14 -10.46
CA ILE A 164 0.37 9.23 -9.71
C ILE A 164 -1.15 9.32 -9.99
N ALA A 165 -1.60 8.80 -11.14
CA ALA A 165 -3.02 8.68 -11.49
C ALA A 165 -3.82 7.74 -10.55
N TYR A 166 -3.18 6.97 -9.67
CA TYR A 166 -3.85 6.22 -8.60
C TYR A 166 -4.34 7.12 -7.45
N ARG A 167 -4.15 8.44 -7.55
CA ARG A 167 -4.74 9.43 -6.64
C ARG A 167 -4.38 9.11 -5.18
N GLY A 168 -5.33 9.23 -4.26
CA GLY A 168 -5.12 8.98 -2.84
C GLY A 168 -4.63 7.58 -2.48
N GLY A 169 -4.60 6.63 -3.41
CA GLY A 169 -3.89 5.35 -3.22
C GLY A 169 -2.41 5.55 -2.89
N ALA A 170 -1.83 6.71 -3.24
CA ALA A 170 -0.49 7.14 -2.83
C ALA A 170 -0.27 7.08 -1.30
N PHE A 171 -1.35 7.05 -0.52
CA PHE A 171 -1.35 6.98 0.94
C PHE A 171 -1.88 5.66 1.50
N GLN A 172 -1.88 4.58 0.70
CA GLN A 172 -2.24 3.25 1.19
C GLN A 172 -1.44 2.89 2.45
N HIS A 173 -0.14 3.13 2.49
CA HIS A 173 0.67 2.73 3.64
C HIS A 173 0.22 3.43 4.93
N LEU A 174 0.07 4.76 4.92
CA LEU A 174 -0.43 5.50 6.08
C LEU A 174 -1.83 5.03 6.50
N ALA A 175 -2.71 4.78 5.54
CA ALA A 175 -4.05 4.25 5.77
C ALA A 175 -4.01 2.82 6.39
N ASN A 176 -3.12 1.96 5.91
CA ASN A 176 -2.90 0.61 6.40
C ASN A 176 -2.29 0.61 7.82
N MET A 177 -1.37 1.52 8.11
CA MET A 177 -0.79 1.69 9.45
C MET A 177 -1.85 2.11 10.48
N ALA A 178 -2.79 2.98 10.09
CA ALA A 178 -3.95 3.32 10.92
C ALA A 178 -4.86 2.09 11.16
N LEU A 179 -5.24 1.37 10.10
CA LEU A 179 -6.05 0.15 10.20
C LEU A 179 -5.42 -0.90 11.13
N LYS A 180 -4.10 -1.14 11.00
CA LYS A 180 -3.38 -2.11 11.84
C LYS A 180 -3.08 -1.60 13.25
N LYS A 181 -3.42 -0.35 13.59
CA LYS A 181 -3.05 0.32 14.85
C LYS A 181 -1.54 0.34 15.11
N GLN A 182 -0.78 0.59 14.05
CA GLN A 182 0.70 0.56 14.04
C GLN A 182 1.33 1.94 13.82
N LEU A 183 0.54 3.01 13.85
CA LEU A 183 1.05 4.39 13.74
C LEU A 183 2.17 4.66 14.78
N PRO A 184 3.21 5.43 14.41
CA PRO A 184 4.22 5.89 15.36
C PRO A 184 3.60 6.85 16.38
N GLU A 185 4.24 6.98 17.55
CA GLU A 185 3.75 7.85 18.64
C GLU A 185 3.63 9.33 18.23
N THR A 186 4.39 9.75 17.24
CA THR A 186 4.36 11.09 16.64
C THR A 186 3.06 11.36 15.86
N LEU A 187 2.36 10.32 15.42
CA LEU A 187 1.13 10.41 14.62
C LEU A 187 -0.07 9.87 15.39
N SER A 188 -0.90 10.77 15.90
CA SER A 188 -2.18 10.36 16.51
C SER A 188 -3.20 9.92 15.46
N PRO A 189 -4.07 8.92 15.73
CA PRO A 189 -5.10 8.45 14.80
C PRO A 189 -5.99 9.58 14.25
N ALA A 190 -6.45 10.50 15.11
CA ALA A 190 -7.30 11.62 14.71
C ALA A 190 -6.61 12.62 13.75
N GLN A 191 -5.30 12.77 13.88
CA GLN A 191 -4.49 13.60 12.99
C GLN A 191 -4.41 12.96 11.59
N VAL A 192 -4.11 11.65 11.56
CA VAL A 192 -4.06 10.87 10.31
C VAL A 192 -5.43 10.85 9.63
N ARG A 193 -6.53 10.71 10.38
CA ARG A 193 -7.90 10.83 9.84
C ARG A 193 -8.09 12.14 9.09
N GLY A 194 -7.72 13.26 9.69
CA GLY A 194 -7.84 14.58 9.09
C GLY A 194 -7.05 14.69 7.79
N ALA A 195 -5.78 14.28 7.82
CA ALA A 195 -4.89 14.31 6.66
C ALA A 195 -5.42 13.44 5.49
N LEU A 196 -5.79 12.19 5.76
CA LEU A 196 -6.34 11.29 4.74
C LEU A 196 -7.67 11.78 4.20
N THR A 197 -8.54 12.35 5.04
CA THR A 197 -9.81 12.96 4.59
C THR A 197 -9.58 14.15 3.66
N ALA A 198 -8.57 14.97 3.93
CA ALA A 198 -8.19 16.05 3.04
C ALA A 198 -7.71 15.51 1.67
N VAL A 199 -6.87 14.47 1.65
CA VAL A 199 -6.44 13.80 0.40
C VAL A 199 -7.62 13.19 -0.35
N ILE A 200 -8.55 12.52 0.36
CA ILE A 200 -9.79 11.97 -0.22
C ILE A 200 -10.58 13.06 -0.91
N THR A 201 -10.82 14.16 -0.21
CA THR A 201 -11.60 15.28 -0.73
C THR A 201 -10.88 15.91 -1.93
N LYS A 202 -9.59 16.19 -1.81
CA LYS A 202 -8.79 16.82 -2.87
C LYS A 202 -8.80 15.99 -4.15
N THR A 203 -8.60 14.68 -4.04
CA THR A 203 -8.39 13.82 -5.22
C THR A 203 -9.68 13.30 -5.84
N LEU A 204 -10.80 13.29 -5.12
CA LEU A 204 -12.08 12.77 -5.62
C LEU A 204 -13.11 13.87 -5.97
N SER A 205 -13.03 15.05 -5.36
CA SER A 205 -14.05 16.11 -5.56
C SER A 205 -13.79 17.02 -6.78
N ALA A 206 -12.64 16.88 -7.45
CA ALA A 206 -12.31 17.72 -8.59
C ALA A 206 -13.27 17.49 -9.77
N PRO A 207 -13.76 18.54 -10.45
CA PRO A 207 -14.56 18.41 -11.66
C PRO A 207 -13.88 17.52 -12.71
N GLY A 208 -14.66 16.63 -13.34
CA GLY A 208 -14.14 15.68 -14.33
C GLY A 208 -13.39 14.49 -13.76
N THR A 209 -13.35 14.29 -12.43
CA THR A 209 -12.80 13.07 -11.83
C THR A 209 -13.55 11.82 -12.25
N PHE A 210 -14.88 11.93 -12.36
CA PHE A 210 -15.74 10.85 -12.82
C PHE A 210 -16.24 11.14 -14.24
N THR A 211 -16.38 10.08 -15.03
CA THR A 211 -17.11 10.06 -16.30
C THR A 211 -18.61 10.25 -16.03
N GLN A 212 -19.39 10.53 -17.08
CA GLN A 212 -20.85 10.66 -16.96
C GLN A 212 -21.55 9.40 -16.41
N VAL A 213 -20.92 8.23 -16.55
CA VAL A 213 -21.42 6.94 -16.06
C VAL A 213 -20.78 6.50 -14.74
N GLY A 214 -20.02 7.37 -14.07
CA GLY A 214 -19.49 7.14 -12.72
C GLY A 214 -18.12 6.46 -12.61
N TRP A 215 -17.46 6.13 -13.72
CA TRP A 215 -16.08 5.61 -13.70
C TRP A 215 -15.05 6.71 -13.48
N LEU A 216 -13.92 6.39 -12.84
CA LEU A 216 -12.79 7.31 -12.74
C LEU A 216 -12.17 7.63 -14.10
N ASN A 217 -11.88 8.91 -14.33
CA ASN A 217 -11.02 9.37 -15.42
C ASN A 217 -9.54 9.29 -15.00
N LEU A 218 -8.67 9.02 -15.99
CA LEU A 218 -7.23 9.09 -15.82
C LEU A 218 -6.83 10.51 -15.36
N GLY A 219 -6.07 10.59 -14.27
CA GLY A 219 -5.56 11.85 -13.72
C GLY A 219 -5.44 11.83 -12.20
N LEU A 220 -4.81 12.86 -11.64
CA LEU A 220 -4.66 13.06 -10.19
C LEU A 220 -5.78 13.97 -9.64
N TYR A 221 -6.08 15.05 -10.36
CA TYR A 221 -7.11 16.05 -10.02
C TYR A 221 -7.95 16.35 -11.27
N GLY A 222 -9.10 15.67 -11.41
CA GLY A 222 -9.91 15.70 -12.63
C GLY A 222 -9.40 14.75 -13.73
N LYS A 223 -9.58 15.14 -14.99
CA LYS A 223 -9.11 14.37 -16.17
C LYS A 223 -7.78 14.93 -16.67
N GLN A 224 -6.70 14.19 -16.49
CA GLN A 224 -5.32 14.58 -16.81
C GLN A 224 -4.58 13.38 -17.42
N THR A 225 -4.91 13.01 -18.66
CA THR A 225 -4.39 11.78 -19.31
C THR A 225 -2.87 11.75 -19.48
N GLY A 226 -2.21 12.91 -19.53
CA GLY A 226 -0.74 12.99 -19.58
C GLY A 226 -0.03 12.54 -18.30
N LEU A 227 -0.75 12.34 -17.20
CA LEU A 227 -0.21 11.80 -15.94
C LEU A 227 -0.33 10.27 -15.84
N ALA A 228 -0.87 9.60 -16.86
CA ALA A 228 -1.05 8.17 -16.85
C ALA A 228 0.09 7.46 -17.59
N ASP A 229 0.78 6.54 -16.92
CA ASP A 229 1.69 5.61 -17.57
C ASP A 229 0.94 4.71 -18.56
N PHE A 230 1.67 4.16 -19.54
CA PHE A 230 1.09 3.39 -20.65
C PHE A 230 0.29 2.16 -20.20
N TYR A 231 0.57 1.62 -19.00
CA TYR A 231 -0.11 0.45 -18.44
C TYR A 231 -1.35 0.80 -17.61
N ILE A 232 -1.61 2.08 -17.35
CA ILE A 232 -2.73 2.50 -16.50
C ILE A 232 -4.03 2.39 -17.28
N THR A 233 -4.96 1.64 -16.69
CA THR A 233 -6.32 1.47 -17.17
C THR A 233 -7.31 2.04 -16.17
N THR A 234 -8.56 2.25 -16.58
CA THR A 234 -9.66 2.62 -15.66
C THR A 234 -9.77 1.67 -14.47
N GLY A 235 -9.53 0.38 -14.65
CA GLY A 235 -9.53 -0.60 -13.55
C GLY A 235 -8.44 -0.32 -12.53
N SER A 236 -7.20 -0.07 -12.98
CA SER A 236 -6.08 0.20 -12.08
C SER A 236 -6.22 1.49 -11.28
N LEU A 237 -7.04 2.46 -11.74
CA LEU A 237 -7.32 3.69 -10.98
C LEU A 237 -7.94 3.42 -9.61
N TYR A 238 -8.62 2.28 -9.45
CA TYR A 238 -9.26 1.89 -8.19
C TYR A 238 -8.28 1.44 -7.11
N LEU A 239 -6.97 1.39 -7.38
CA LEU A 239 -5.96 1.40 -6.31
C LEU A 239 -6.10 2.64 -5.42
N CYS A 240 -6.79 3.68 -5.87
CA CYS A 240 -7.19 4.76 -4.97
C CYS A 240 -7.99 4.25 -3.77
N ALA A 241 -8.76 3.17 -3.90
CA ALA A 241 -9.62 2.67 -2.83
C ALA A 241 -8.84 2.23 -1.57
N ASP A 242 -7.55 1.93 -1.67
CA ASP A 242 -6.71 1.59 -0.51
C ASP A 242 -6.59 2.74 0.52
N MET A 243 -6.91 3.98 0.14
CA MET A 243 -7.03 5.09 1.10
C MET A 243 -8.17 4.91 2.11
N PHE A 244 -9.14 4.04 1.81
CA PHE A 244 -10.29 3.75 2.68
C PHE A 244 -10.06 2.57 3.62
N LEU A 245 -8.84 1.99 3.68
CA LEU A 245 -8.51 0.92 4.62
C LEU A 245 -8.95 1.17 6.07
N PRO A 246 -8.85 2.40 6.65
CA PRO A 246 -9.33 2.68 7.99
C PRO A 246 -10.83 2.44 8.23
N LEU A 247 -11.66 2.32 7.17
CA LEU A 247 -13.06 1.91 7.31
C LEU A 247 -13.23 0.50 7.92
N GLY A 248 -12.15 -0.30 7.97
CA GLY A 248 -12.13 -1.56 8.71
C GLY A 248 -12.08 -1.41 10.23
N LEU A 249 -11.86 -0.20 10.77
CA LEU A 249 -11.89 0.08 12.21
C LEU A 249 -13.34 0.25 12.71
N PRO A 250 -13.65 -0.20 13.94
CA PRO A 250 -14.98 0.01 14.55
C PRO A 250 -15.23 1.51 14.80
N ASP A 251 -16.49 1.93 14.77
CA ASP A 251 -16.91 3.33 15.02
C ASP A 251 -16.42 3.93 16.34
N THR A 252 -16.20 3.08 17.35
CA THR A 252 -15.66 3.44 18.67
C THR A 252 -14.14 3.69 18.68
N ASP A 253 -13.41 3.27 17.64
CA ASP A 253 -11.96 3.43 17.56
C ASP A 253 -11.54 4.89 17.66
N GLU A 254 -10.40 5.18 18.32
CA GLU A 254 -9.89 6.55 18.48
C GLU A 254 -9.70 7.27 17.15
N TYR A 255 -9.42 6.53 16.07
CA TYR A 255 -9.38 7.08 14.72
C TYR A 255 -10.68 7.81 14.37
N TRP A 256 -11.85 7.30 14.76
CA TRP A 256 -13.18 7.87 14.48
C TRP A 256 -13.73 8.71 15.64
N SER A 257 -13.58 8.24 16.88
CA SER A 257 -14.23 8.83 18.05
C SER A 257 -13.50 10.05 18.62
N SER A 258 -12.18 10.17 18.40
CA SER A 258 -11.42 11.31 18.93
C SER A 258 -11.75 12.63 18.21
N PRO A 259 -11.69 13.76 18.91
CA PRO A 259 -11.79 15.09 18.30
C PRO A 259 -10.78 15.28 17.17
N ALA A 260 -11.17 16.00 16.12
CA ALA A 260 -10.28 16.31 15.01
C ALA A 260 -9.01 17.03 15.50
N LYS A 261 -7.85 16.61 14.98
CA LYS A 261 -6.55 17.24 15.26
C LYS A 261 -5.94 17.74 13.96
N PRO A 262 -5.28 18.91 13.97
CA PRO A 262 -4.57 19.38 12.79
C PRO A 262 -3.40 18.46 12.48
N TRP A 263 -3.21 18.15 11.20
CA TRP A 263 -2.04 17.43 10.69
C TRP A 263 -0.86 18.37 10.47
N SER A 264 0.33 17.82 10.25
CA SER A 264 1.58 18.56 10.35
C SER A 264 1.60 19.80 9.48
N ALA A 265 1.18 19.71 8.23
CA ALA A 265 1.11 20.86 7.34
C ALA A 265 0.10 21.93 7.84
N VAL A 266 -1.05 21.54 8.40
CA VAL A 266 -1.99 22.52 8.98
C VAL A 266 -1.35 23.24 10.17
N LYS A 267 -0.64 22.53 11.06
CA LYS A 267 0.08 23.14 12.18
C LYS A 267 1.12 24.14 11.67
N ILE A 268 2.02 23.69 10.80
CA ILE A 268 3.13 24.48 10.26
C ILE A 268 2.61 25.72 9.53
N TRP A 269 1.67 25.56 8.59
CA TRP A 269 1.16 26.67 7.77
C TRP A 269 0.13 27.55 8.48
N SER A 270 -0.24 27.24 9.73
CA SER A 270 -1.03 28.14 10.60
C SER A 270 -0.19 28.81 11.69
N GLY A 271 1.14 28.61 11.67
CA GLY A 271 2.05 29.21 12.66
C GLY A 271 2.01 28.55 14.04
N GLN A 272 1.43 27.35 14.16
CA GLN A 272 1.52 26.55 15.38
C GLN A 272 2.90 25.91 15.49
N ASP A 273 3.32 25.64 16.73
CA ASP A 273 4.58 24.97 17.00
C ASP A 273 4.60 23.56 16.38
N ALA A 274 5.74 23.18 15.81
CA ALA A 274 5.97 21.91 15.14
C ALA A 274 7.41 21.46 15.39
N LYS A 275 7.59 20.15 15.55
CA LYS A 275 8.93 19.58 15.73
C LYS A 275 9.66 19.54 14.39
N VAL A 276 10.96 19.82 14.43
CA VAL A 276 11.86 19.59 13.29
C VAL A 276 11.87 18.10 12.93
N ASP A 277 11.79 17.79 11.65
CA ASP A 277 11.93 16.44 11.12
C ASP A 277 13.42 16.11 10.90
N HIS A 278 13.82 14.90 11.28
CA HIS A 278 15.18 14.39 11.09
C HIS A 278 15.13 12.98 10.50
N ALA A 279 16.11 12.67 9.67
CA ALA A 279 16.26 11.33 9.12
C ALA A 279 16.43 10.28 10.22
N ALA A 280 15.82 9.11 10.04
CA ALA A 280 15.99 7.98 10.93
C ALA A 280 17.11 7.05 10.43
N ASP A 281 18.17 6.92 11.23
CA ASP A 281 19.26 5.97 11.00
C ASP A 281 18.85 4.56 11.45
N ILE A 282 18.11 3.85 10.59
CA ILE A 282 17.66 2.48 10.87
C ILE A 282 18.65 1.50 10.23
N LYS A 283 19.49 0.87 11.06
CA LYS A 283 20.38 -0.21 10.62
C LYS A 283 19.65 -1.55 10.59
#